data_AF-A0A7K7B172-F1
#
_entry.id   AF-A0A7K7B172-F1
#
_cell.length_a   1.000
_cell.length_b   1.000
_cell.length_c   1.000
_cell.angle_alpha   90.00
_cell.angle_beta   90.00
_cell.angle_gamma   90.00
#
_symmetry.space_group_name_H-M   'P 1'
#
loop_
_entity.id
_entity.type
_entity.pdbx_description
1 polymer ?
#
loop_
_entity_poly.entity_id
_entity_poly.type
_entity_poly.pdbx_seq_one_letter_code
_entity_poly.pdbx_strand_id
1 'polypeptide(L)'
;MIDRNESCTAGQIPMSYFTCLAYLLREWTGVEHIEDYLSYAAYLLWLFFPLMVVFLLPGVVLLFIYVSVIFVHIYKRKKELKEAYSHDFWDGAKQMLATLWDGHARIWHGYELHGIENIPEGPGLVVFYHGATPVDYIYFMAKLLILRKRTCHVVADHFVFKLPG
;
A
#
# COMPACT_ATOMS: atom_id res chain seq x y z
N MET A 1 -13.05 -37.75 27.67
CA MET A 1 -11.95 -38.71 27.97
C MET A 1 -11.25 -38.13 29.17
N ILE A 2 -11.07 -38.93 30.23
CA ILE A 2 -10.78 -38.46 31.59
C ILE A 2 -9.39 -37.80 31.63
N ASP A 3 -9.34 -36.53 32.02
CA ASP A 3 -8.11 -35.83 32.42
C ASP A 3 -7.49 -36.57 33.60
N ARG A 4 -6.46 -37.36 33.32
CA ARG A 4 -5.66 -38.02 34.33
C ARG A 4 -4.62 -37.01 34.78
N ASN A 5 -4.86 -36.39 35.92
CA ASN A 5 -3.90 -35.56 36.63
C ASN A 5 -2.74 -36.48 37.10
N GLU A 6 -1.83 -36.82 36.18
CA GLU A 6 -0.63 -37.59 36.49
C GLU A 6 0.37 -36.66 37.19
N SER A 7 0.13 -36.41 38.48
CA SER A 7 1.15 -35.79 39.34
C SER A 7 2.38 -36.72 39.38
N CYS A 8 3.59 -36.16 39.31
CA CYS A 8 4.87 -36.90 39.42
C CYS A 8 5.06 -37.62 40.79
N THR A 9 4.00 -37.79 41.58
CA THR A 9 3.98 -38.40 42.92
C THR A 9 3.15 -39.67 43.01
N ALA A 10 2.58 -40.19 41.92
CA ALA A 10 1.85 -41.46 41.94
C ALA A 10 2.70 -42.58 41.34
N GLY A 11 3.19 -43.47 42.21
CA GLY A 11 3.96 -44.63 41.81
C GLY A 11 3.13 -45.63 40.98
N GLN A 12 3.51 -45.80 39.72
CA GLN A 12 3.76 -47.08 39.04
C GLN A 12 4.15 -46.78 37.59
N ILE A 13 5.31 -47.33 37.16
CA ILE A 13 6.16 -47.03 35.98
C ILE A 13 7.27 -46.01 36.30
N PRO A 14 8.57 -46.38 36.19
CA PRO A 14 9.67 -45.44 36.42
C PRO A 14 9.79 -44.53 35.19
N MET A 15 8.97 -43.49 35.14
CA MET A 15 9.26 -42.36 34.27
C MET A 15 10.62 -41.81 34.72
N SER A 16 11.60 -41.75 33.82
CA SER A 16 12.94 -41.27 34.19
C SER A 16 12.82 -39.84 34.73
N TYR A 17 13.66 -39.46 35.68
CA TYR A 17 13.67 -38.10 36.24
C TYR A 17 13.73 -37.02 35.14
N PHE A 18 14.43 -37.31 34.04
CA PHE A 18 14.48 -36.45 32.85
C PHE A 18 13.12 -36.26 32.17
N THR A 19 12.26 -37.27 32.17
CA THR A 19 10.93 -37.22 31.55
C THR A 19 9.95 -36.39 32.38
N CYS A 20 9.95 -36.53 33.72
CA CYS A 20 9.16 -35.66 34.60
C CYS A 20 9.69 -34.21 34.59
N LEU A 21 11.02 -34.02 34.57
CA LEU A 21 11.61 -32.68 34.43
C LEU A 21 11.19 -32.04 33.09
N ALA A 22 11.24 -32.79 31.98
CA ALA A 22 10.80 -32.32 30.67
C ALA A 22 9.29 -31.98 30.65
N TYR A 23 8.45 -32.79 31.28
CA TYR A 23 7.01 -32.54 31.40
C TYR A 23 6.73 -31.26 32.20
N LEU A 24 7.34 -31.09 33.38
CA LEU A 24 7.21 -29.88 34.19
C LEU A 24 7.74 -28.63 33.46
N LEU A 25 8.86 -28.75 32.73
CA LEU A 25 9.37 -27.66 31.89
C LEU A 25 8.42 -27.35 30.75
N ARG A 26 7.83 -28.35 30.09
CA ARG A 26 6.92 -28.16 28.95
C ARG A 26 5.61 -27.50 29.37
N GLU A 27 5.08 -27.90 30.53
CA GLU A 27 3.89 -27.30 31.13
C GLU A 27 4.18 -25.88 31.66
N TRP A 28 5.33 -25.66 32.31
CA TRP A 28 5.75 -24.32 32.77
C TRP A 28 6.04 -23.35 31.62
N THR A 29 6.63 -23.83 30.53
CA THR A 29 6.90 -23.03 29.33
C THR A 29 5.66 -22.85 28.44
N GLY A 30 4.58 -23.60 28.68
CA GLY A 30 3.36 -23.56 27.87
C GLY A 30 3.58 -23.94 26.40
N VAL A 31 4.69 -24.62 26.08
CA VAL A 31 5.11 -24.92 24.70
C VAL A 31 4.11 -25.79 23.96
N GLU A 32 3.32 -26.61 24.68
CA GLU A 32 2.22 -27.40 24.11
C GLU A 32 1.13 -26.54 23.45
N HIS A 33 0.89 -25.34 23.97
CA HIS A 33 -0.16 -24.46 23.46
C HIS A 33 0.35 -23.45 22.42
N ILE A 34 1.66 -23.39 22.15
CA ILE A 34 2.22 -22.44 21.18
C ILE A 34 1.63 -22.67 19.79
N GLU A 35 1.45 -23.93 19.39
CA GLU A 35 0.83 -24.26 18.09
C GLU A 35 -0.61 -23.76 18.01
N ASP A 36 -1.38 -23.90 19.10
CA ASP A 36 -2.75 -23.40 19.19
C ASP A 36 -2.81 -21.86 19.14
N TYR A 37 -1.91 -21.18 19.87
CA TYR A 37 -1.81 -19.72 19.84
C TYR A 37 -1.40 -19.19 18.47
N LEU A 38 -0.43 -19.83 17.81
CA LEU A 38 0.00 -19.48 16.46
C LEU A 38 -1.11 -19.72 15.44
N SER A 39 -1.82 -20.84 15.55
CA SER A 39 -2.97 -21.16 14.69
C SER A 39 -4.10 -20.16 14.87
N TYR A 40 -4.39 -19.77 16.11
CA TYR A 40 -5.36 -18.73 16.42
C TYR A 40 -4.93 -17.36 15.89
N ALA A 41 -3.67 -16.98 16.07
CA ALA A 41 -3.12 -15.74 15.51
C ALA A 41 -3.17 -15.72 13.97
N ALA A 42 -2.85 -16.84 13.32
CA ALA A 42 -2.96 -17.01 11.88
C ALA A 42 -4.41 -16.91 11.39
N TYR A 43 -5.36 -17.50 12.12
CA TYR A 43 -6.79 -17.38 11.85
C TYR A 43 -7.27 -15.94 11.97
N LEU A 44 -6.87 -15.23 13.04
CA LEU A 44 -7.19 -13.81 13.21
C LEU A 44 -6.58 -12.96 12.09
N LEU A 45 -5.31 -13.20 11.74
CA LEU A 45 -4.66 -12.53 10.62
C LEU A 45 -5.43 -12.78 9.33
N TRP A 46 -5.80 -14.02 9.03
CA TRP A 46 -6.57 -14.36 7.84
C TRP A 46 -7.95 -13.68 7.82
N LEU A 47 -8.64 -13.66 8.95
CA LEU A 47 -9.95 -13.00 9.11
C LEU A 47 -9.87 -11.49 8.91
N PHE A 48 -8.85 -10.83 9.48
CA PHE A 48 -8.68 -9.38 9.40
C PHE A 48 -7.89 -8.93 8.17
N PHE A 49 -7.22 -9.84 7.45
CA PHE A 49 -6.41 -9.49 6.29
C PHE A 49 -7.18 -8.70 5.22
N PRO A 50 -8.41 -9.09 4.81
CA PRO A 50 -9.19 -8.30 3.85
C PRO A 50 -9.47 -6.88 4.36
N LEU A 51 -9.78 -6.75 5.65
CA LEU A 51 -10.05 -5.46 6.29
C LEU A 51 -8.78 -4.60 6.28
N MET A 52 -7.64 -5.17 6.67
CA MET A 52 -6.34 -4.51 6.63
C MET A 52 -6.01 -4.02 5.23
N VAL A 53 -6.22 -4.84 4.20
CA VAL A 53 -5.98 -4.44 2.79
C VAL A 53 -6.88 -3.27 2.39
N VAL A 54 -8.17 -3.34 2.72
CA VAL A 54 -9.16 -2.29 2.37
C VAL A 54 -8.83 -0.94 3.01
N PHE A 55 -8.24 -0.91 4.21
CA PHE A 55 -7.87 0.35 4.88
C PHE A 55 -6.43 0.80 4.59
N LEU A 56 -5.48 -0.13 4.51
CA LEU A 56 -4.07 0.19 4.22
C LEU A 56 -3.91 0.77 2.82
N LEU A 57 -4.54 0.18 1.80
CA LEU A 57 -4.33 0.59 0.42
C LEU A 57 -4.77 2.05 0.18
N PRO A 58 -5.98 2.49 0.58
CA PRO A 58 -6.34 3.90 0.53
C PRO A 58 -5.42 4.80 1.35
N GLY A 59 -4.97 4.33 2.52
CA GLY A 59 -4.02 5.07 3.36
C GLY A 59 -2.68 5.32 2.65
N VAL A 60 -2.13 4.32 1.97
CA VAL A 60 -0.91 4.44 1.17
C VAL A 60 -1.11 5.41 0.01
N VAL A 61 -2.25 5.33 -0.69
CA VAL A 61 -2.56 6.26 -1.80
C VAL A 61 -2.64 7.71 -1.29
N LEU A 62 -3.30 7.95 -0.16
CA LEU A 62 -3.37 9.28 0.46
C LEU A 62 -1.97 9.79 0.84
N LEU A 63 -1.13 8.94 1.43
CA LEU A 63 0.25 9.29 1.75
C LEU A 63 1.03 9.72 0.51
N PHE A 64 0.91 9.00 -0.60
CA PHE A 64 1.53 9.37 -1.88
C PHE A 64 1.03 10.72 -2.42
N ILE A 65 -0.26 11.01 -2.28
CA ILE A 65 -0.84 12.30 -2.67
C ILE A 65 -0.24 13.43 -1.82
N TYR A 66 -0.19 13.30 -0.49
CA TYR A 66 0.39 14.34 0.37
C TYR A 66 1.89 14.52 0.13
N VAL A 67 2.63 13.43 -0.06
CA VAL A 67 4.04 13.48 -0.46
C VAL A 67 4.21 14.25 -1.78
N SER A 68 3.33 14.02 -2.75
CA SER A 68 3.31 14.76 -4.02
C SER A 68 3.09 16.27 -3.80
N VAL A 69 2.12 16.65 -2.97
CA VAL A 69 1.84 18.05 -2.62
C VAL A 69 3.08 18.70 -1.98
N ILE A 70 3.70 18.03 -1.01
CA ILE A 70 4.93 18.51 -0.35
C ILE A 70 6.06 18.68 -1.37
N PHE A 71 6.25 17.73 -2.28
CA PHE A 71 7.26 17.81 -3.32
C PHE A 71 7.04 19.01 -4.24
N VAL A 72 5.80 19.28 -4.66
CA VAL A 72 5.48 20.46 -5.49
C VAL A 72 5.80 21.76 -4.73
N HIS A 73 5.46 21.84 -3.44
CA HIS A 73 5.77 23.00 -2.61
C HIS A 73 7.28 23.21 -2.42
N ILE A 74 8.04 22.14 -2.20
CA ILE A 74 9.51 22.20 -2.11
C ILE A 74 10.11 22.64 -3.45
N TYR A 75 9.63 22.08 -4.56
CA TYR A 75 10.09 22.44 -5.90
C TYR A 75 9.78 23.93 -6.18
N LYS A 76 8.61 24.42 -5.77
CA LYS A 76 8.21 25.85 -5.88
C LYS A 76 9.20 26.74 -5.17
N ARG A 77 9.41 26.49 -3.89
CA ARG A 77 10.32 27.28 -3.07
C ARG A 77 11.76 27.22 -3.57
N LYS A 78 12.23 26.05 -4.01
CA LYS A 78 13.57 25.87 -4.59
C LYS A 78 13.71 26.63 -5.91
N LYS A 79 12.64 26.71 -6.70
CA LYS A 79 12.65 27.44 -7.97
C LYS A 79 12.49 28.94 -7.76
N GLU A 80 11.66 29.43 -6.84
CA GLU A 80 11.60 30.86 -6.48
C GLU A 80 12.99 31.39 -6.05
N LEU A 81 13.79 30.54 -5.38
CA LEU A 81 15.20 30.85 -5.07
C LEU A 81 16.15 30.79 -6.28
N LYS A 82 15.76 30.10 -7.36
CA LYS A 82 16.54 29.86 -8.59
C LYS A 82 16.08 30.70 -9.79
N GLU A 83 14.86 31.26 -9.76
CA GLU A 83 14.17 32.01 -10.82
C GLU A 83 14.67 33.46 -10.97
N ALA A 84 15.97 33.65 -10.71
CA ALA A 84 16.75 34.64 -11.44
C ALA A 84 16.91 34.25 -12.94
N TYR A 85 16.53 33.03 -13.38
CA TYR A 85 16.67 32.57 -14.78
C TYR A 85 15.52 31.65 -15.28
N SER A 86 14.57 32.24 -16.00
CA SER A 86 13.90 31.83 -17.27
C SER A 86 13.37 30.39 -17.56
N HIS A 87 12.42 29.84 -16.79
CA HIS A 87 11.54 28.75 -17.30
C HIS A 87 10.17 28.77 -16.59
N ASP A 88 9.13 28.09 -17.07
CA ASP A 88 7.84 27.94 -16.33
C ASP A 88 7.99 26.93 -15.18
N PHE A 89 7.59 27.33 -13.96
CA PHE A 89 7.66 26.52 -12.75
C PHE A 89 6.77 25.29 -12.83
N TRP A 90 5.56 25.47 -13.35
CA TRP A 90 4.50 24.48 -13.29
C TRP A 90 4.78 23.29 -14.21
N ASP A 91 5.41 23.53 -15.36
CA ASP A 91 5.79 22.45 -16.29
C ASP A 91 6.83 21.51 -15.68
N GLY A 92 7.84 22.06 -15.00
CA GLY A 92 8.84 21.26 -14.28
C GLY A 92 8.21 20.45 -13.14
N ALA A 93 7.31 21.07 -12.37
CA ALA A 93 6.60 20.39 -11.28
C ALA A 93 5.72 19.24 -11.80
N LYS A 94 4.92 19.48 -12.84
CA LYS A 94 4.07 18.47 -13.48
C LYS A 94 4.91 17.31 -14.05
N GLN A 95 6.03 17.61 -14.72
CA GLN A 95 6.92 16.59 -15.29
C GLN A 95 7.61 15.73 -14.23
N MET A 96 8.03 16.34 -13.12
CA MET A 96 8.60 15.62 -11.97
C MET A 96 7.54 14.69 -11.35
N LEU A 97 6.34 15.22 -11.10
CA LEU A 97 5.24 14.46 -10.51
C LEU A 97 4.83 13.29 -11.39
N ALA A 98 4.68 13.51 -12.70
CA ALA A 98 4.37 12.44 -13.65
C ALA A 98 5.45 11.35 -13.66
N THR A 99 6.74 11.70 -13.57
CA THR A 99 7.83 10.72 -13.49
C THR A 99 7.72 9.86 -12.22
N LEU A 100 7.38 10.47 -11.08
CA LEU A 100 7.20 9.74 -9.82
C LEU A 100 6.03 8.75 -9.90
N TRP A 101 4.89 9.21 -10.40
CA TRP A 101 3.71 8.34 -10.57
C TRP A 101 3.92 7.26 -11.63
N ASP A 102 4.65 7.54 -12.72
CA ASP A 102 5.03 6.53 -13.72
C ASP A 102 5.95 5.45 -13.13
N GLY A 103 6.90 5.84 -12.29
CA GLY A 103 7.77 4.92 -11.56
C GLY A 103 6.97 4.02 -10.61
N HIS A 104 6.07 4.62 -9.82
CA HIS A 104 5.18 3.87 -8.94
C HIS A 104 4.29 2.89 -9.72
N ALA A 105 3.71 3.35 -10.83
CA ALA A 105 2.87 2.53 -11.72
C ALA A 105 3.60 1.28 -12.21
N ARG A 106 4.83 1.46 -12.71
CA ARG A 106 5.65 0.38 -13.26
C ARG A 106 6.14 -0.59 -12.18
N ILE A 107 6.69 -0.07 -11.08
CA ILE A 107 7.32 -0.90 -10.04
C ILE A 107 6.26 -1.66 -9.24
N TRP A 108 5.19 -0.99 -8.84
CA TRP A 108 4.21 -1.57 -7.92
C TRP A 108 3.11 -2.34 -8.64
N HIS A 109 2.67 -1.85 -9.80
CA HIS A 109 1.52 -2.43 -10.51
C HIS A 109 1.86 -3.05 -11.87
N GLY A 110 3.12 -2.97 -12.33
CA GLY A 110 3.46 -3.41 -13.69
C GLY A 110 2.65 -2.67 -14.77
N TYR A 111 2.23 -1.43 -14.50
CA TYR A 111 1.31 -0.71 -15.37
C TYR A 111 1.97 -0.35 -16.71
N GLU A 112 1.28 -0.70 -17.80
CA GLU A 112 1.66 -0.38 -19.17
C GLU A 112 0.52 0.31 -19.90
N LEU A 113 0.87 1.25 -20.79
CA LEU A 113 -0.09 1.97 -21.62
C LEU A 113 0.15 1.63 -23.09
N HIS A 114 -0.87 1.06 -23.73
CA HIS A 114 -0.85 0.64 -25.12
C HIS A 114 -1.84 1.49 -25.94
N GLY A 115 -1.56 1.70 -27.23
CA GLY A 115 -2.48 2.41 -28.14
C GLY A 115 -2.50 3.93 -27.96
N ILE A 116 -1.40 4.54 -27.49
CA ILE A 116 -1.28 6.01 -27.31
C ILE A 116 -1.37 6.77 -28.65
N GLU A 117 -1.08 6.09 -29.75
CA GLU A 117 -1.23 6.54 -31.13
C GLU A 117 -2.69 6.70 -31.57
N ASN A 118 -3.63 6.05 -30.89
CA ASN A 118 -5.06 6.18 -31.20
C ASN A 118 -5.69 7.44 -30.61
N ILE A 119 -4.98 8.16 -29.74
CA ILE A 119 -5.48 9.41 -29.15
C ILE A 119 -5.41 10.53 -30.22
N PRO A 120 -6.52 11.18 -30.57
CA PRO A 120 -6.54 12.22 -31.59
C PRO A 120 -5.73 13.45 -31.15
N GLU A 121 -5.11 14.16 -32.10
CA GLU A 121 -4.37 15.38 -31.81
C GLU A 121 -5.27 16.52 -31.29
N GLY A 122 -6.53 16.56 -31.75
CA GLY A 122 -7.54 17.53 -31.33
C GLY A 122 -8.18 17.25 -29.97
N PRO A 123 -9.28 17.94 -29.64
CA PRO A 123 -10.10 17.65 -28.47
C PRO A 123 -10.64 16.21 -28.52
N GLY A 124 -10.70 15.55 -27.37
CA GLY A 124 -11.21 14.19 -27.27
C GLY A 124 -11.76 13.92 -25.88
N LEU A 125 -12.75 13.03 -25.81
CA LEU A 125 -13.30 12.52 -24.56
C LEU A 125 -12.75 11.11 -24.33
N VAL A 126 -12.04 10.92 -23.23
CA VAL A 126 -11.60 9.60 -22.78
C VAL A 126 -12.63 9.06 -21.80
N VAL A 127 -13.31 7.98 -22.18
CA VAL A 127 -14.22 7.26 -21.29
C VAL A 127 -13.44 6.09 -20.70
N PHE A 128 -13.36 6.03 -19.38
CA PHE A 128 -12.60 4.99 -18.67
C PHE A 128 -13.42 4.42 -17.51
N TYR A 129 -13.11 3.19 -17.15
CA TYR A 129 -13.68 2.54 -15.97
C TYR A 129 -13.12 3.17 -14.69
N HIS A 130 -14.00 3.54 -13.76
CA HIS A 130 -13.60 4.05 -12.45
C HIS A 130 -13.39 2.89 -11.47
N GLY A 131 -12.13 2.61 -11.13
CA GLY A 131 -11.77 1.63 -10.11
C GLY A 131 -12.15 2.08 -8.69
N ALA A 132 -11.83 1.26 -7.68
CA ALA A 132 -12.06 1.62 -6.28
C ALA A 132 -11.26 2.86 -5.83
N THR A 133 -10.13 3.13 -6.49
CA THR A 133 -9.26 4.30 -6.25
C THR A 133 -8.96 5.00 -7.59
N PRO A 134 -8.61 6.30 -7.58
CA PRO A 134 -8.35 7.05 -8.80
C PRO A 134 -6.96 6.78 -9.42
N VAL A 135 -6.24 5.77 -8.93
CA VAL A 135 -4.82 5.52 -9.24
C VAL A 135 -4.62 5.25 -10.73
N ASP A 136 -5.52 4.51 -11.37
CA ASP A 136 -5.45 4.19 -12.80
C ASP A 136 -5.48 5.46 -13.66
N TYR A 137 -6.34 6.41 -13.31
CA TYR A 137 -6.41 7.71 -13.98
C TYR A 137 -5.11 8.50 -13.81
N ILE A 138 -4.52 8.48 -12.60
CA ILE A 138 -3.26 9.17 -12.32
C ILE A 138 -2.12 8.60 -13.15
N TYR A 139 -2.03 7.27 -13.29
CA TYR A 139 -1.04 6.61 -14.14
C TYR A 139 -1.21 6.94 -15.62
N PHE A 140 -2.45 6.89 -16.12
CA PHE A 140 -2.76 7.29 -17.48
C PHE A 140 -2.34 8.74 -17.75
N MET A 141 -2.72 9.66 -16.87
CA MET A 141 -2.37 11.08 -17.00
C MET A 141 -0.85 11.30 -16.94
N ALA A 142 -0.13 10.59 -16.06
CA ALA A 142 1.33 10.66 -15.97
C ALA A 142 1.99 10.22 -17.28
N LYS A 143 1.58 9.06 -17.84
CA LYS A 143 2.06 8.56 -19.14
C LYS A 143 1.75 9.54 -20.27
N LEU A 144 0.52 10.05 -20.32
CA LEU A 144 0.10 10.99 -21.35
C LEU A 144 0.92 12.28 -21.31
N LEU A 145 1.18 12.80 -20.11
CA LEU A 145 2.03 13.97 -19.95
C LEU A 145 3.47 13.68 -20.39
N ILE A 146 4.05 12.55 -19.98
CA ILE A 146 5.43 12.20 -20.34
C ILE A 146 5.59 12.05 -21.86
N LEU A 147 4.70 11.28 -22.49
CA LEU A 147 4.81 10.85 -23.90
C LEU A 147 4.28 11.87 -24.90
N ARG A 148 3.20 12.57 -24.57
CA ARG A 148 2.52 13.50 -25.49
C ARG A 148 2.60 14.96 -25.05
N LYS A 149 3.11 15.26 -23.85
CA LYS A 149 3.10 16.60 -23.25
C LYS A 149 1.69 17.20 -23.16
N ARG A 150 0.67 16.33 -22.99
CA ARG A 150 -0.74 16.72 -22.87
C ARG A 150 -1.30 16.33 -21.51
N THR A 151 -2.27 17.11 -21.04
CA THR A 151 -3.02 16.87 -19.81
C THR A 151 -4.48 16.57 -20.13
N CYS A 152 -5.15 15.84 -19.23
CA CYS A 152 -6.59 15.61 -19.27
C CYS A 152 -7.27 16.31 -18.09
N HIS A 153 -8.53 16.67 -18.30
CA HIS A 153 -9.44 17.05 -17.23
C HIS A 153 -10.36 15.87 -16.93
N VAL A 154 -10.58 15.60 -15.66
CA VAL A 154 -11.46 14.52 -15.20
C VAL A 154 -12.72 15.10 -14.59
N VAL A 155 -13.85 14.48 -14.88
CA VAL A 155 -15.11 14.76 -14.18
C VAL A 155 -15.06 14.01 -12.86
N ALA A 156 -15.05 14.74 -11.75
CA ALA A 156 -14.96 14.20 -10.40
C ALA A 156 -16.15 14.66 -9.56
N ASP A 157 -16.51 13.86 -8.56
CA ASP A 157 -17.54 14.23 -7.59
C ASP A 157 -17.12 15.45 -6.75
N HIS A 158 -18.12 16.18 -6.24
CA HIS A 158 -17.90 17.41 -5.47
C HIS A 158 -17.04 17.19 -4.21
N PHE A 159 -17.01 15.98 -3.64
CA PHE A 159 -16.17 15.70 -2.47
C PHE A 159 -14.69 15.97 -2.72
N VAL A 160 -14.18 15.77 -3.95
CA VAL A 160 -12.75 15.91 -4.26
C VAL A 160 -12.28 17.34 -4.02
N PHE A 161 -13.11 18.34 -4.30
CA PHE A 161 -12.80 19.75 -4.09
C PHE A 161 -12.81 20.19 -2.62
N LYS A 162 -13.28 19.32 -1.71
CA LYS A 162 -13.24 19.56 -0.26
C LYS A 162 -11.97 19.01 0.38
N LEU A 163 -11.17 18.24 -0.35
CA LEU A 163 -9.91 17.70 0.15
C LEU A 163 -8.85 18.83 0.19
N PRO A 164 -8.17 19.03 1.32
CA PRO A 164 -7.13 20.05 1.43
C PRO A 164 -5.86 19.62 0.69
N GLY A 165 -5.33 20.49 -0.17
CA GLY A 165 -4.12 20.27 -0.96
C GLY A 165 -3.83 21.41 -1.91
#